data_AF-A0A659UHJ7-F1
#
_entry.id   AF-A0A659UHJ7-F1
#
_cell.length_a   1.000
_cell.length_b   1.000
_cell.length_c   1.000
_cell.angle_alpha   90.00
_cell.angle_beta   90.00
_cell.angle_gamma   90.00
#
_symmetry.space_group_name_H-M   'P 1'
#
loop_
_entity.id
_entity.type
_entity.pdbx_description
1 polymer ?
#
loop_
_entity_poly.entity_id
_entity_poly.type
_entity_poly.pdbx_seq_one_letter_code
_entity_poly.pdbx_strand_id
1 'polypeptide(L)' 'RSLKQSGIPKILDIEFEIRPASSEPSLDGTGMVVVNPPFTLEGELRTVLPALHRLLALAKPAHWSMEWLAGEQVPPPG' A
#
# COMPACT_ATOMS: atom_id res chain seq x y z
N ARG A 1 7.44 -3.81 10.56
CA ARG A 1 8.27 -5.06 10.60
C ARG A 1 7.60 -6.20 11.40
N SER A 2 6.91 -5.93 12.51
CA SER A 2 6.26 -6.97 13.33
C SER A 2 5.20 -7.79 12.59
N LEU A 3 4.47 -7.19 11.64
CA LEU A 3 3.46 -7.91 10.84
C LEU A 3 4.08 -8.97 9.92
N LYS A 4 5.26 -8.72 9.31
CA LYS A 4 6.01 -9.73 8.54
C LYS A 4 6.37 -10.96 9.38
N GLN A 5 6.55 -10.78 10.68
CA GLN A 5 6.96 -11.82 11.63
C GLN A 5 5.79 -12.48 12.35
N SER A 6 4.55 -12.05 12.08
CA SER A 6 3.35 -12.56 12.75
C SER A 6 2.92 -13.96 12.29
N GLY A 7 3.49 -14.46 11.20
CA GLY A 7 3.09 -15.74 10.58
C GLY A 7 1.76 -15.68 9.82
N ILE A 8 1.10 -14.52 9.79
CA ILE A 8 -0.13 -14.31 9.03
C ILE A 8 0.21 -14.25 7.54
N PRO A 9 -0.35 -15.14 6.69
CA PRO A 9 -0.10 -15.14 5.26
C PRO A 9 -0.86 -14.01 4.56
N LYS A 10 -0.45 -13.65 3.33
CA LYS A 10 -1.15 -12.70 2.45
C LYS A 10 -1.36 -11.33 3.12
N ILE A 11 -0.28 -10.61 3.34
CA ILE A 11 -0.36 -9.24 3.87
C ILE A 11 0.08 -8.28 2.79
N LEU A 12 -0.81 -7.39 2.37
CA LEU A 12 -0.54 -6.31 1.42
C LEU A 12 -0.40 -5.00 2.19
N ASP A 13 0.68 -4.28 1.96
CA ASP A 13 0.93 -2.95 2.49
C ASP A 13 0.87 -1.93 1.36
N ILE A 14 0.20 -0.82 1.63
CA ILE A 14 -0.11 0.21 0.65
C ILE A 14 0.20 1.53 1.31
N GLU A 15 1.06 2.32 0.68
CA GLU A 15 1.40 3.67 1.15
C GLU A 15 1.11 4.68 0.05
N PHE A 16 0.71 5.88 0.47
CA PHE A 16 0.39 6.98 -0.42
C PHE A 16 0.79 8.30 0.23
N GLU A 17 1.68 9.03 -0.42
CA GLU A 17 2.22 10.32 0.02
C GLU A 17 1.86 11.39 -1.02
N ILE A 18 1.32 12.51 -0.55
CA ILE A 18 0.92 13.65 -1.41
C ILE A 18 1.99 14.74 -1.48
N ARG A 19 2.97 14.72 -0.57
CA ARG A 19 4.13 15.63 -0.52
C ARG A 19 5.18 15.09 0.47
N PRO A 20 6.41 15.64 0.47
CA PRO A 20 7.42 15.25 1.46
C PRO A 20 6.96 15.58 2.89
N ALA A 21 7.44 14.79 3.85
CA ALA A 21 7.19 15.03 5.27
C ALA A 21 7.57 16.47 5.65
N SER A 22 6.63 17.18 6.27
CA SER A 22 6.79 18.55 6.73
C SER A 22 7.09 18.60 8.23
N SER A 23 7.67 19.72 8.67
CA SER A 23 7.90 19.98 10.10
C SER A 23 6.62 20.32 10.86
N GLU A 24 5.54 20.62 10.14
CA GLU A 24 4.24 20.95 10.71
C GLU A 24 3.34 19.71 10.76
N PRO A 25 2.54 19.51 11.83
CA PRO A 25 1.61 18.40 11.91
C PRO A 25 0.55 18.50 10.82
N SER A 26 0.70 17.68 9.78
CA SER A 26 -0.19 17.68 8.63
C SER A 26 -0.25 16.29 7.99
N LEU A 27 -1.24 16.06 7.13
CA LEU A 27 -1.41 14.79 6.45
C LEU A 27 -0.57 14.77 5.18
N ASP A 28 0.71 14.44 5.32
CA ASP A 28 1.65 14.35 4.19
C ASP A 28 1.54 13.02 3.43
N GLY A 29 1.01 11.99 4.11
CA GLY A 29 0.72 10.69 3.53
C GLY A 29 -0.07 9.79 4.48
N THR A 30 -0.51 8.65 3.97
CA THR A 30 -1.25 7.62 4.70
C THR A 30 -0.82 6.23 4.25
N GLY A 31 -0.95 5.25 5.13
CA GLY A 31 -0.73 3.84 4.80
C GLY A 31 -1.89 2.97 5.26
N MET A 32 -2.06 1.83 4.59
CA MET A 32 -3.05 0.81 4.92
C MET A 32 -2.43 -0.57 4.73
N VAL A 33 -2.51 -1.39 5.78
CA VAL A 33 -2.16 -2.81 5.70
C VAL A 33 -3.42 -3.65 5.64
N VAL A 34 -3.53 -4.49 4.62
CA VAL A 34 -4.65 -5.41 4.40
C VAL A 34 -4.17 -6.83 4.62
N VAL A 35 -4.79 -7.53 5.57
CA VAL A 35 -4.57 -8.95 5.83
C VAL A 35 -5.60 -9.76 5.04
N ASN A 36 -5.12 -10.79 4.35
CA ASN A 36 -5.92 -11.64 3.46
C ASN A 36 -6.75 -10.81 2.46
N PRO A 37 -6.10 -9.95 1.65
CA PRO A 37 -6.80 -9.14 0.66
C PRO A 37 -7.52 -10.03 -0.37
N PRO A 38 -8.65 -9.57 -0.94
CA PRO A 38 -9.24 -10.25 -2.08
C PRO A 38 -8.29 -10.18 -3.27
N PHE A 39 -8.29 -11.23 -4.09
CA PHE A 39 -7.34 -11.39 -5.21
C PHE A 39 -7.43 -10.27 -6.27
N THR A 40 -8.54 -9.55 -6.36
CA THR A 40 -8.72 -8.42 -7.29
C THR A 40 -8.12 -7.11 -6.78
N LEU A 41 -7.93 -6.97 -5.47
CA LEU A 41 -7.55 -5.70 -4.84
C LEU A 41 -6.26 -5.12 -5.40
N GLU A 42 -5.24 -5.97 -5.60
CA GLU A 42 -3.96 -5.53 -6.16
C GLU A 42 -4.15 -4.92 -7.57
N GLY A 43 -4.95 -5.56 -8.42
CA GLY A 43 -5.24 -5.08 -9.78
C GLY A 43 -6.03 -3.77 -9.77
N GLU A 44 -7.01 -3.65 -8.88
CA GLU A 44 -7.78 -2.42 -8.68
C GLU A 44 -6.87 -1.27 -8.22
N LEU A 45 -6.02 -1.51 -7.22
CA LEU A 45 -5.07 -0.52 -6.71
C LEU A 45 -4.03 -0.10 -7.74
N ARG A 46 -3.53 -1.02 -8.58
CA ARG A 46 -2.63 -0.67 -9.71
C ARG A 46 -3.28 0.30 -10.70
N THR A 47 -4.60 0.29 -10.81
CA THR A 47 -5.35 1.20 -11.68
C THR A 47 -5.64 2.53 -10.97
N VAL A 48 -6.04 2.47 -9.69
CA VAL A 48 -6.53 3.64 -8.94
C VAL A 48 -5.38 4.48 -8.38
N LEU A 49 -4.32 3.89 -7.82
CA LEU A 49 -3.23 4.62 -7.17
C LEU A 49 -2.52 5.62 -8.09
N PRO A 50 -2.19 5.31 -9.37
CA PRO A 50 -1.64 6.30 -10.28
C PRO A 50 -2.59 7.47 -10.57
N ALA A 51 -3.91 7.20 -10.64
CA ALA A 51 -4.91 8.24 -10.87
C ALA A 51 -5.04 9.16 -9.64
N LEU A 52 -5.11 8.57 -8.44
CA LEU A 52 -5.09 9.32 -7.19
C LEU A 52 -3.82 10.16 -7.04
N HIS A 53 -2.66 9.59 -7.36
CA HIS A 53 -1.37 10.30 -7.29
C HIS A 53 -1.36 11.54 -8.17
N ARG A 54 -1.86 11.44 -9.41
CA ARG A 54 -1.97 12.59 -10.32
C ARG A 54 -2.91 13.69 -9.82
N LEU A 55 -3.99 13.31 -9.12
CA LEU A 55 -5.01 14.25 -8.67
C LEU A 55 -4.68 14.89 -7.31
N LEU A 56 -4.01 14.15 -6.42
CA LEU A 56 -3.83 14.53 -5.03
C LEU A 56 -2.41 15.00 -4.68
N ALA A 57 -1.42 14.81 -5.56
CA ALA A 57 -0.06 15.29 -5.31
C ALA A 57 -0.04 16.83 -5.18
N LEU A 58 0.36 17.31 -4.00
CA LEU A 58 0.45 18.73 -3.67
C LEU A 58 1.86 19.30 -3.91
N ALA A 59 2.90 18.48 -3.72
CA ALA A 59 4.27 18.86 -4.02
C ALA A 59 5.08 17.62 -4.42
N LYS A 60 6.20 17.85 -5.12
CA LYS A 60 7.14 16.78 -5.47
C LYS A 60 8.35 16.79 -4.53
N PRO A 61 8.89 15.63 -4.15
CA PRO A 61 8.38 14.30 -4.46
C PRO A 61 7.06 13.93 -3.74
N ALA A 62 6.24 13.15 -4.42
CA ALA A 62 5.06 12.48 -3.89
C ALA A 62 5.11 11.04 -4.40
N HIS A 63 4.69 10.07 -3.59
CA HIS A 63 4.92 8.66 -3.87
C HIS A 63 3.71 7.80 -3.54
N TRP A 64 3.68 6.62 -4.11
CA TRP A 64 2.82 5.54 -3.63
C TRP A 64 3.59 4.23 -3.75
N SER A 65 3.35 3.32 -2.82
CA SER A 65 3.96 2.00 -2.79
C SER A 65 2.88 0.95 -2.57
N MET A 66 3.16 -0.26 -3.04
CA MET A 66 2.31 -1.41 -2.79
C MET A 66 3.20 -2.64 -2.70
N GLU A 67 3.30 -3.23 -1.52
CA GLU A 67 4.24 -4.30 -1.21
C GLU A 67 3.58 -5.47 -0.49
N TRP A 68 3.91 -6.69 -0.89
CA TRP A 68 3.56 -7.88 -0.12
C TRP A 68 4.50 -8.04 1.06
N LEU A 69 3.98 -7.87 2.27
CA LEU A 69 4.74 -8.03 3.51
C LEU A 69 4.92 -9.49 3.90
N ALA A 70 3.92 -10.32 3.61
CA ALA A 70 3.98 -11.78 3.71
C ALA A 70 3.37 -12.36 2.44
N GLY A 71 4.12 -13.23 1.76
CA GLY A 71 3.78 -13.75 0.45
C GLY A 71 2.46 -14.52 0.43
N GLU A 72 1.88 -14.60 -0.77
CA GLU A 72 0.81 -15.53 -1.05
C GLU A 72 1.38 -16.96 -1.06
N GLN A 73 1.00 -17.78 -0.08
CA GLN A 73 1.03 -19.23 -0.31
C GLN A 73 0.00 -19.48 -1.40
N VAL A 74 0.49 -19.72 -2.63
CA VAL A 74 -0.33 -20.26 -3.72
C VAL A 74 -1.01 -21.51 -3.15
N PRO A 75 -2.35 -21.56 -3.06
CA PRO A 75 -3.03 -22.77 -2.62
C PRO A 75 -2.62 -23.90 -3.56
N PRO A 76 -2.28 -25.11 -3.07
CA PRO A 76 -2.02 -26.23 -3.97
C PRO A 76 -3.27 -26.46 -4.85
N PRO A 77 -3.08 -26.81 -6.14
CA PRO A 77 -4.22 -27.18 -6.98
C PRO A 77 -4.92 -28.38 -6.33
N GLY A 78 -6.24 -28.26 -6.16
CA GLY A 78 -7.11 -29.33 -5.67
C GLY A 78 -7.37 -30.41 -6.71
#